data_AF-A0A923B2T8-F1
#
_entry.id   AF-A0A923B2T8-F1
#
_cell.length_a   1.000
_cell.length_b   1.000
_cell.length_c   1.000
_cell.angle_alpha   90.00
_cell.angle_beta   90.00
_cell.angle_gamma   90.00
#
_symmetry.space_group_name_H-M   'P 1'
#
loop_
_entity.id
_entity.type
_entity.pdbx_description
1 polymer ?
#
loop_
_entity_poly.entity_id
_entity_poly.type
_entity_poly.pdbx_seq_one_letter_code
_entity_poly.pdbx_strand_id
1 'polypeptide(L)'
;MRRECPYCAEYVSAAATVCPHCETEIGNRSMAAASPGRSRSEDSASDAPPRRKSKAVWIIVPLVLLVMLVPCGGIGIALLLPAVQQARMAAQRTQTRNNMKQIGLAMHNFHDTYNHFPPRLNDVEREMQEEVLQSWMTDLGPFSGSGQSPIWSAIDRKLPFDDPANQFPFSQRISEYQSPLLPEQSTAIYGPAHFALNVHLWNPEKPIGIREITDGTSNTIMAGSIPSADTAAAWGDPDNLRDTADGINQDPYGFGSPIPNQAQFLMSDGTVHVISDHIDRTLLKNLGTPADGEMVGDF
;
A
#
# COMPACT_ATOMS: atom_id res chain seq x y z
N MET A 1 45.14 -47.46 15.13
CA MET A 1 45.58 -46.05 15.23
C MET A 1 44.87 -45.24 14.15
N ARG A 2 44.18 -44.16 14.51
CA ARG A 2 43.52 -43.24 13.57
C ARG A 2 44.28 -41.91 13.56
N ARG A 3 44.31 -41.22 12.43
CA ARG A 3 44.92 -39.89 12.26
C ARG A 3 43.88 -38.94 11.67
N GLU A 4 43.98 -37.67 11.99
CA GLU A 4 43.08 -36.64 11.48
C GLU A 4 43.48 -36.25 10.04
N CYS A 5 42.49 -36.11 9.15
CA CYS A 5 42.75 -35.67 7.78
C CYS A 5 43.09 -34.17 7.77
N PRO A 6 44.22 -33.74 7.17
CA PRO A 6 44.65 -32.34 7.19
C PRO A 6 43.77 -31.41 6.34
N TYR A 7 42.89 -31.96 5.50
CA TYR A 7 42.03 -31.18 4.60
C TYR A 7 40.60 -31.01 5.12
N CYS A 8 40.04 -32.03 5.78
CA CYS A 8 38.65 -32.02 6.26
C CYS A 8 38.50 -32.23 7.77
N ALA A 9 39.60 -32.40 8.51
CA ALA A 9 39.63 -32.64 9.96
C ALA A 9 38.91 -33.92 10.45
N GLU A 10 38.51 -34.82 9.55
CA GLU A 10 37.85 -36.07 9.92
C GLU A 10 38.86 -37.19 10.24
N TYR A 11 38.55 -38.06 11.21
CA TYR A 11 39.45 -39.14 11.64
C TYR A 11 39.45 -40.33 10.69
N VAL A 12 40.59 -40.59 10.05
CA VAL A 12 40.79 -41.69 9.10
C VAL A 12 41.76 -42.74 9.63
N SER A 13 41.77 -43.92 9.00
CA SER A 13 42.76 -44.96 9.31
C SER A 13 44.18 -44.44 9.06
N ALA A 14 45.13 -44.75 9.96
CA ALA A 14 46.52 -44.31 9.80
C ALA A 14 47.21 -44.87 8.54
N ALA A 15 46.67 -45.94 7.94
CA ALA A 15 47.17 -46.54 6.71
C ALA A 15 46.45 -46.04 5.44
N ALA A 16 45.42 -45.20 5.58
CA ALA A 16 44.67 -44.69 4.43
C ALA A 16 45.50 -43.67 3.63
N THR A 17 45.71 -43.97 2.35
CA THR A 17 46.36 -43.10 1.36
C THR A 17 45.39 -42.14 0.67
N VAL A 18 44.07 -42.38 0.75
CA VAL A 18 43.00 -41.48 0.26
C VAL A 18 41.96 -41.30 1.36
N CYS A 19 41.49 -40.07 1.56
CA CYS A 19 40.43 -39.79 2.52
C CYS A 19 39.07 -40.27 1.99
N PRO A 20 38.31 -41.13 2.70
CA PRO A 20 36.97 -41.54 2.26
C PRO A 20 35.91 -40.43 2.38
N HIS A 21 36.20 -39.33 3.08
CA HIS A 21 35.24 -38.23 3.29
C HIS A 21 35.39 -37.10 2.25
N CYS A 22 36.60 -36.86 1.75
CA CYS A 22 36.86 -35.77 0.81
C CYS A 22 37.62 -36.22 -0.45
N GLU A 23 37.84 -37.54 -0.60
CA GLU A 23 38.47 -38.19 -1.76
C GLU A 23 39.88 -37.67 -2.12
N THR A 24 40.53 -36.97 -1.20
CA THR A 24 41.86 -36.37 -1.42
C THR A 24 42.97 -37.36 -1.02
N GLU A 25 44.01 -37.47 -1.84
CA GLU A 25 45.21 -38.27 -1.52
C GLU A 25 45.99 -37.67 -0.35
N ILE A 26 46.19 -38.48 0.69
CA ILE A 26 46.93 -38.16 1.92
C ILE A 26 48.19 -39.05 1.97
N GLY A 27 49.14 -38.74 1.08
CA GLY A 27 50.37 -39.51 0.89
C GLY A 27 51.25 -39.59 2.15
N ASN A 28 51.76 -40.78 2.46
CA ASN A 28 52.74 -41.00 3.53
C ASN A 28 54.11 -40.43 3.15
N ARG A 29 54.57 -39.35 3.81
CA ARG A 29 55.98 -38.97 3.77
C ARG A 29 56.76 -39.87 4.74
N SER A 30 57.41 -40.91 4.21
CA SER A 30 58.45 -41.63 4.96
C SER A 30 59.75 -40.82 4.94
N MET A 31 60.40 -40.76 6.11
CA MET A 31 61.76 -40.30 6.27
C MET A 31 62.75 -41.28 5.63
N ALA A 32 63.75 -40.79 4.91
CA ALA A 32 64.95 -41.56 4.57
C ALA A 32 66.21 -40.67 4.49
N ALA A 33 67.10 -40.94 5.45
CA ALA A 33 68.56 -41.10 5.37
C ALA A 33 69.48 -40.02 4.74
N ALA A 34 70.50 -39.67 5.51
CA ALA A 34 71.69 -38.90 5.15
C ALA A 34 72.78 -39.76 4.47
N SER A 35 73.55 -39.17 3.53
CA SER A 35 75.03 -39.22 3.44
C SER A 35 75.58 -38.59 2.13
N PRO A 36 76.90 -38.28 2.03
CA PRO A 36 77.39 -37.02 1.46
C PRO A 36 78.04 -37.13 0.08
N GLY A 37 78.03 -36.03 -0.68
CA GLY A 37 78.60 -35.95 -2.03
C GLY A 37 79.11 -34.55 -2.40
N ARG A 38 80.43 -34.45 -2.44
CA ARG A 38 81.40 -33.49 -3.00
C ARG A 38 80.97 -32.48 -4.10
N SER A 39 81.66 -31.33 -4.03
CA SER A 39 82.20 -30.42 -5.07
C SER A 39 81.28 -29.48 -5.89
N ARG A 40 81.40 -28.19 -5.53
CA ARG A 40 81.89 -27.06 -6.34
C ARG A 40 81.33 -26.89 -7.76
N SER A 41 80.52 -25.85 -7.93
CA SER A 41 80.62 -24.94 -9.09
C SER A 41 80.07 -23.58 -8.68
N GLU A 42 80.90 -22.56 -8.88
CA GLU A 42 80.58 -21.16 -8.74
C GLU A 42 79.61 -20.75 -9.86
N ASP A 43 78.36 -20.44 -9.51
CA ASP A 43 77.48 -19.67 -10.39
C ASP A 43 77.18 -18.32 -9.72
N SER A 44 78.01 -17.36 -10.12
CA SER A 44 77.65 -15.98 -10.44
C SER A 44 76.44 -15.38 -9.67
N ALA A 45 76.77 -14.71 -8.57
CA ALA A 45 75.93 -13.70 -7.97
C ALA A 45 75.61 -12.59 -9.00
N SER A 46 74.38 -12.60 -9.52
CA SER A 46 73.77 -11.42 -10.13
C SER A 46 72.89 -10.75 -9.08
N ASP A 47 73.50 -9.83 -8.34
CA ASP A 47 72.88 -9.03 -7.29
C ASP A 47 71.98 -7.96 -7.95
N ALA A 48 70.73 -8.32 -8.25
CA ALA A 48 69.70 -7.35 -8.60
C ALA A 48 69.08 -6.82 -7.30
N PRO A 49 69.04 -5.49 -7.05
CA PRO A 49 68.46 -4.97 -5.81
C PRO A 49 66.97 -5.36 -5.74
N PRO A 50 66.44 -5.75 -4.58
CA PRO A 50 65.04 -6.08 -4.45
C PRO A 50 64.21 -4.85 -4.82
N ARG A 51 63.44 -4.93 -5.91
CA ARG A 51 62.42 -3.93 -6.27
C ARG A 51 61.48 -3.80 -5.09
N ARG A 52 61.68 -2.76 -4.29
CA ARG A 52 60.87 -2.41 -3.11
C ARG A 52 59.46 -2.11 -3.60
N LYS A 53 58.58 -3.13 -3.65
CA LYS A 53 57.17 -2.98 -4.03
C LYS A 53 56.61 -1.84 -3.18
N SER A 54 56.27 -0.72 -3.81
CA SER A 54 55.90 0.51 -3.14
C SER A 54 54.61 0.28 -2.33
N LYS A 55 54.75 0.05 -1.02
CA LYS A 55 53.63 -0.08 -0.07
C LYS A 55 52.68 1.13 -0.14
N ALA A 56 53.17 2.27 -0.63
CA ALA A 56 52.38 3.47 -0.89
C ALA A 56 51.26 3.25 -1.92
N VAL A 57 51.50 2.49 -3.00
CA VAL A 57 50.47 2.26 -4.05
C VAL A 57 49.31 1.43 -3.51
N TRP A 58 49.60 0.46 -2.64
CA TRP A 58 48.58 -0.37 -1.98
C TRP A 58 47.70 0.39 -0.99
N ILE A 59 48.13 1.56 -0.52
CA ILE A 59 47.37 2.40 0.42
C ILE A 59 46.68 3.55 -0.33
N ILE A 60 47.37 4.19 -1.27
CA ILE A 60 46.87 5.37 -1.99
C ILE A 60 45.72 5.00 -2.94
N VAL A 61 45.81 3.88 -3.66
CA VAL A 61 44.76 3.47 -4.60
C VAL A 61 43.40 3.24 -3.91
N PRO A 62 43.28 2.41 -2.85
CA PRO A 62 41.99 2.25 -2.18
C PRO A 62 41.53 3.52 -1.47
N LEU A 63 42.45 4.34 -0.95
CA LEU A 63 42.10 5.63 -0.35
C LEU A 63 41.46 6.57 -1.38
N VAL A 64 42.06 6.70 -2.56
CA VAL A 64 41.54 7.55 -3.66
C VAL A 64 40.20 7.02 -4.16
N LEU A 65 40.07 5.69 -4.35
CA LEU A 65 38.81 5.09 -4.76
C LEU A 65 37.71 5.33 -3.73
N LEU A 66 38.00 5.19 -2.43
CA LEU A 66 37.04 5.46 -1.37
C LEU A 66 36.64 6.95 -1.33
N VAL A 67 37.63 7.84 -1.41
CA VAL A 67 37.43 9.30 -1.41
C VAL A 67 36.62 9.78 -2.62
N MET A 68 36.70 9.10 -3.77
CA MET A 68 35.88 9.43 -4.94
C MET A 68 34.51 8.75 -4.92
N LEU A 69 34.44 7.46 -4.55
CA LEU A 69 33.22 6.67 -4.64
C LEU A 69 32.19 7.10 -3.59
N VAL A 70 32.62 7.39 -2.37
CA VAL A 70 31.70 7.70 -1.26
C VAL A 70 30.96 9.02 -1.52
N PRO A 71 31.60 10.15 -1.87
CA PRO A 71 30.89 11.39 -2.18
C PRO A 71 30.01 11.26 -3.42
N CYS A 72 30.50 10.64 -4.51
CA CYS A 72 29.71 10.46 -5.73
C CYS A 72 28.47 9.59 -5.48
N GLY A 73 28.62 8.47 -4.78
CA GLY A 73 27.50 7.61 -4.38
C GLY A 73 26.54 8.30 -3.42
N GLY A 74 27.06 9.04 -2.45
CA GLY A 74 26.27 9.82 -1.49
C GLY A 74 25.42 10.90 -2.17
N ILE A 75 25.98 11.65 -3.11
CA ILE A 75 25.25 12.65 -3.92
C ILE A 75 24.16 11.95 -4.76
N GLY A 76 24.47 10.80 -5.36
CA GLY A 76 23.48 10.01 -6.09
C GLY A 76 22.29 9.62 -5.21
N ILE A 77 22.55 9.05 -4.03
CA ILE A 77 21.49 8.65 -3.08
C ILE A 77 20.71 9.87 -2.58
N ALA A 78 21.39 10.97 -2.26
CA ALA A 78 20.77 12.21 -1.77
C ALA A 78 19.80 12.82 -2.79
N LEU A 79 20.10 12.72 -4.09
CA LEU A 79 19.22 13.19 -5.16
C LEU A 79 18.07 12.21 -5.46
N LEU A 80 18.30 10.90 -5.28
CA LEU A 80 17.29 9.86 -5.58
C LEU A 80 16.22 9.73 -4.49
N LEU A 81 16.59 9.85 -3.21
CA LEU A 81 15.66 9.75 -2.07
C LEU A 81 14.42 10.64 -2.19
N PRO A 82 14.53 11.98 -2.40
CA PRO A 82 13.37 12.84 -2.54
C PRO A 82 12.53 12.49 -3.78
N ALA A 83 13.16 12.08 -4.88
CA ALA A 83 12.46 11.69 -6.10
C ALA A 83 11.61 10.42 -5.89
N VAL A 84 12.15 9.40 -5.20
CA VAL A 84 11.43 8.16 -4.89
C VAL A 84 10.22 8.44 -3.98
N GLN A 85 10.37 9.34 -3.00
CA GLN A 85 9.27 9.71 -2.11
C GLN A 85 8.15 10.43 -2.85
N GLN A 86 8.48 11.39 -3.73
CA GLN A 86 7.50 12.08 -4.56
C GLN A 86 6.74 11.11 -5.48
N ALA A 87 7.47 10.18 -6.12
CA ALA A 87 6.88 9.15 -6.96
C ALA A 87 5.92 8.24 -6.17
N ARG A 88 6.29 7.85 -4.94
CA ARG A 88 5.43 7.05 -4.06
C ARG A 88 4.14 7.80 -3.70
N MET A 89 4.23 9.07 -3.32
CA MET A 89 3.04 9.89 -3.01
C MET A 89 2.14 10.06 -4.23
N ALA A 90 2.71 10.27 -5.42
CA ALA A 90 1.94 10.35 -6.66
C ALA A 90 1.24 9.02 -7.01
N ALA A 91 1.90 7.89 -6.77
CA ALA A 91 1.30 6.56 -6.94
C ALA A 91 0.14 6.33 -5.96
N GLN A 92 0.31 6.68 -4.67
CA GLN A 92 -0.75 6.56 -3.65
C GLN A 92 -1.96 7.46 -3.98
N ARG A 93 -1.73 8.67 -4.49
CA ARG A 93 -2.80 9.56 -4.99
C ARG A 93 -3.58 8.91 -6.12
N THR A 94 -2.86 8.34 -7.09
CA THR A 94 -3.46 7.67 -8.26
C THR A 94 -4.24 6.43 -7.86
N GLN A 95 -3.72 5.64 -6.92
CA GLN A 95 -4.40 4.46 -6.41
C GLN A 95 -5.66 4.84 -5.63
N THR A 96 -5.61 5.87 -4.78
CA THR A 96 -6.82 6.40 -4.10
C THR A 96 -7.89 6.79 -5.11
N ARG A 97 -7.50 7.51 -6.18
CA ARG A 97 -8.41 7.89 -7.26
C ARG A 97 -9.01 6.67 -7.96
N ASN A 98 -8.21 5.64 -8.22
CA ASN A 98 -8.67 4.42 -8.86
C ASN A 98 -9.64 3.63 -7.98
N ASN A 99 -9.40 3.59 -6.66
CA ASN A 99 -10.30 2.96 -5.70
C ASN A 99 -11.65 3.69 -5.67
N MET A 100 -11.67 5.03 -5.67
CA MET A 100 -12.93 5.79 -5.81
C MET A 100 -13.65 5.51 -7.13
N LYS A 101 -12.91 5.36 -8.24
CA LYS A 101 -13.50 4.96 -9.52
C LYS A 101 -14.11 3.56 -9.48
N GLN A 102 -13.53 2.62 -8.73
CA GLN A 102 -14.11 1.30 -8.54
C GLN A 102 -15.40 1.36 -7.72
N ILE A 103 -15.47 2.24 -6.71
CA ILE A 103 -16.72 2.54 -5.99
C ILE A 103 -17.77 3.12 -6.94
N GLY A 104 -17.40 4.11 -7.76
CA GLY A 104 -18.30 4.68 -8.77
C GLY A 104 -18.81 3.65 -9.77
N LEU A 105 -17.94 2.77 -10.26
CA LEU A 105 -18.35 1.67 -11.13
C LEU A 105 -19.33 0.72 -10.42
N ALA A 106 -19.08 0.37 -9.15
CA ALA A 106 -20.00 -0.45 -8.37
C ALA A 106 -21.36 0.23 -8.19
N MET A 107 -21.38 1.54 -7.95
CA MET A 107 -22.61 2.35 -7.85
C MET A 107 -23.40 2.36 -9.16
N HIS A 108 -22.74 2.49 -10.31
CA HIS A 108 -23.41 2.41 -11.61
C HIS A 108 -23.93 1.00 -11.91
N ASN A 109 -23.16 -0.05 -11.59
CA ASN A 109 -23.61 -1.44 -11.74
C ASN A 109 -24.83 -1.76 -10.86
N PHE A 110 -24.84 -1.24 -9.62
CA PHE A 110 -25.99 -1.32 -8.73
C PHE A 110 -27.19 -0.58 -9.34
N HIS A 111 -26.99 0.66 -9.80
CA HIS A 111 -28.02 1.46 -10.45
C HIS A 111 -28.59 0.77 -11.70
N ASP A 112 -27.77 0.12 -12.52
CA ASP A 112 -28.24 -0.61 -13.71
C ASP A 112 -29.18 -1.78 -13.35
N THR A 113 -29.00 -2.36 -12.17
CA THR A 113 -29.80 -3.48 -11.66
C THR A 113 -31.09 -2.98 -11.00
N TYR A 114 -31.01 -1.94 -10.18
CA TYR A 114 -32.10 -1.48 -9.32
C TYR A 114 -32.78 -0.17 -9.77
N ASN A 115 -32.23 0.52 -10.78
CA ASN A 115 -32.67 1.83 -11.28
C ASN A 115 -32.60 2.98 -10.25
N HIS A 116 -31.82 2.80 -9.19
CA HIS A 116 -31.52 3.82 -8.19
C HIS A 116 -30.14 3.53 -7.57
N PHE A 117 -29.50 4.53 -6.98
CA PHE A 117 -28.34 4.31 -6.12
C PHE A 117 -28.76 3.65 -4.79
N PRO A 118 -27.85 2.99 -4.05
CA PRO A 118 -28.23 2.34 -2.80
C PRO A 118 -29.01 3.32 -1.89
N PRO A 119 -30.00 2.89 -1.12
CA PRO A 119 -30.69 3.79 -0.20
C PRO A 119 -29.88 3.99 1.10
N ARG A 120 -30.29 4.95 1.95
CA ARG A 120 -29.80 5.00 3.34
C ARG A 120 -30.36 3.85 4.14
N LEU A 121 -31.65 3.59 3.92
CA LEU A 121 -32.42 2.51 4.50
C LEU A 121 -32.74 1.48 3.41
N ASN A 122 -32.19 0.27 3.51
CA ASN A 122 -32.54 -0.85 2.65
C ASN A 122 -33.96 -1.37 2.96
N ASP A 123 -34.48 -2.25 2.10
CA ASP A 123 -35.86 -2.74 2.24
C ASP A 123 -36.11 -3.49 3.55
N VAL A 124 -35.08 -4.17 4.10
CA VAL A 124 -35.17 -4.89 5.37
C VAL A 124 -35.37 -3.90 6.52
N GLU A 125 -34.56 -2.83 6.54
CA GLU A 125 -34.64 -1.76 7.55
C GLU A 125 -36.01 -1.04 7.50
N ARG A 126 -36.51 -0.78 6.28
CA ARG A 126 -37.84 -0.19 6.08
C ARG A 126 -38.97 -1.09 6.55
N GLU A 127 -38.87 -2.40 6.31
CA GLU A 127 -39.87 -3.38 6.76
C GLU A 127 -39.88 -3.51 8.29
N MET A 128 -38.71 -3.48 8.92
CA MET A 128 -38.58 -3.67 10.36
C MET A 128 -38.91 -2.42 11.19
N GLN A 129 -39.10 -1.24 10.58
CA GLN A 129 -39.38 0.04 11.26
C GLN A 129 -38.41 0.34 12.43
N GLU A 130 -37.20 -0.21 12.39
CA GLU A 130 -36.13 -0.09 13.38
C GLU A 130 -34.79 0.22 12.67
N GLU A 131 -33.76 0.52 13.46
CA GLU A 131 -32.45 1.13 13.12
C GLU A 131 -31.84 0.73 11.76
N VAL A 132 -31.10 1.66 11.14
CA VAL A 132 -30.30 1.36 9.95
C VAL A 132 -29.31 0.27 10.33
N LEU A 133 -29.41 -0.90 9.70
CA LEU A 133 -28.65 -2.08 10.07
C LEU A 133 -27.26 -2.05 9.45
N GLN A 134 -27.15 -1.63 8.17
CA GLN A 134 -25.92 -1.79 7.39
C GLN A 134 -25.66 -0.64 6.41
N SER A 135 -24.39 -0.41 6.09
CA SER A 135 -23.96 0.65 5.16
C SER A 135 -24.33 0.43 3.70
N TRP A 136 -24.45 1.54 2.96
CA TRP A 136 -24.47 1.59 1.50
C TRP A 136 -23.27 0.84 0.87
N MET A 137 -22.12 0.81 1.55
CA MET A 137 -20.95 0.07 1.09
C MET A 137 -21.17 -1.46 1.12
N THR A 138 -22.02 -1.95 2.02
CA THR A 138 -22.42 -3.37 2.07
C THR A 138 -23.25 -3.74 0.85
N ASP A 139 -24.15 -2.84 0.42
CA ASP A 139 -24.97 -3.01 -0.79
C ASP A 139 -24.16 -3.03 -2.07
N LEU A 140 -23.09 -2.23 -2.12
CA LEU A 140 -22.18 -2.20 -3.28
C LEU A 140 -21.24 -3.40 -3.34
N GLY A 141 -21.05 -4.13 -2.23
CA GLY A 141 -20.08 -5.23 -2.13
C GLY A 141 -20.15 -6.20 -3.31
N PRO A 142 -21.31 -6.81 -3.62
CA PRO A 142 -21.50 -7.71 -4.75
C PRO A 142 -21.24 -7.09 -6.14
N PHE A 143 -21.33 -5.77 -6.27
CA PHE A 143 -21.12 -5.02 -7.51
C PHE A 143 -19.70 -4.47 -7.68
N SER A 144 -18.88 -4.59 -6.62
CA SER A 144 -17.49 -4.14 -6.57
C SER A 144 -16.52 -5.15 -7.22
N GLY A 145 -15.25 -4.77 -7.36
CA GLY A 145 -14.19 -5.69 -7.81
C GLY A 145 -14.07 -6.95 -6.94
N SER A 146 -14.31 -6.81 -5.64
CA SER A 146 -14.37 -7.88 -4.66
C SER A 146 -15.71 -8.65 -4.60
N GLY A 147 -16.65 -8.41 -5.52
CA GLY A 147 -18.01 -8.99 -5.47
C GLY A 147 -18.10 -10.52 -5.47
N GLN A 148 -17.06 -11.22 -5.91
CA GLN A 148 -16.96 -12.69 -5.87
C GLN A 148 -16.50 -13.24 -4.51
N SER A 149 -16.12 -12.35 -3.58
CA SER A 149 -15.66 -12.74 -2.25
C SER A 149 -16.78 -13.41 -1.44
N PRO A 150 -16.53 -14.53 -0.75
CA PRO A 150 -17.54 -15.21 0.06
C PRO A 150 -18.00 -14.39 1.28
N ILE A 151 -17.28 -13.32 1.62
CA ILE A 151 -17.65 -12.42 2.73
C ILE A 151 -19.06 -11.84 2.54
N TRP A 152 -19.46 -11.54 1.31
CA TRP A 152 -20.76 -10.92 1.03
C TRP A 152 -21.93 -11.86 1.33
N SER A 153 -21.76 -13.16 1.07
CA SER A 153 -22.75 -14.18 1.43
C SER A 153 -22.76 -14.55 2.92
N ALA A 154 -21.73 -14.13 3.67
CA ALA A 154 -21.61 -14.43 5.10
C ALA A 154 -22.25 -13.34 5.99
N ILE A 155 -22.66 -12.21 5.43
CA ILE A 155 -23.30 -11.11 6.17
C ILE A 155 -24.76 -11.46 6.41
N ASP A 156 -25.19 -11.47 7.67
CA ASP A 156 -26.61 -11.54 8.01
C ASP A 156 -27.22 -10.14 7.87
N ARG A 157 -27.98 -9.94 6.79
CA ARG A 157 -28.62 -8.67 6.45
C ARG A 157 -29.78 -8.26 7.36
N LYS A 158 -30.19 -9.14 8.28
CA LYS A 158 -31.24 -8.86 9.27
C LYS A 158 -30.70 -8.32 10.58
N LEU A 159 -29.37 -8.28 10.73
CA LEU A 159 -28.70 -7.84 11.93
C LEU A 159 -27.85 -6.59 11.64
N PRO A 160 -27.66 -5.70 12.64
CA PRO A 160 -26.73 -4.59 12.54
C PRO A 160 -25.32 -5.03 12.16
N PHE A 161 -24.53 -4.11 11.59
CA PHE A 161 -23.16 -4.40 11.18
C PHE A 161 -22.25 -4.78 12.35
N ASP A 162 -22.53 -4.25 13.54
CA ASP A 162 -21.76 -4.46 14.76
C ASP A 162 -22.23 -5.64 15.61
N ASP A 163 -23.28 -6.35 15.18
CA ASP A 163 -23.75 -7.57 15.85
C ASP A 163 -22.63 -8.64 15.90
N PRO A 164 -22.50 -9.40 17.01
CA PRO A 164 -21.50 -10.46 17.12
C PRO A 164 -21.50 -11.48 15.97
N ALA A 165 -22.66 -11.78 15.37
CA ALA A 165 -22.77 -12.66 14.20
C ALA A 165 -22.10 -12.07 12.95
N ASN A 166 -22.11 -10.74 12.83
CA ASN A 166 -21.58 -9.96 11.72
C ASN A 166 -20.13 -9.49 11.95
N GLN A 167 -19.57 -9.71 13.14
CA GLN A 167 -18.21 -9.29 13.47
C GLN A 167 -17.14 -9.80 12.48
N PHE A 168 -17.20 -11.06 12.09
CA PHE A 168 -16.21 -11.64 11.17
C PHE A 168 -16.20 -10.95 9.78
N PRO A 169 -17.32 -10.87 9.03
CA PRO A 169 -17.31 -10.22 7.74
C PRO A 169 -16.91 -8.75 7.85
N PHE A 170 -17.44 -7.98 8.80
CA PHE A 170 -17.11 -6.55 8.93
C PHE A 170 -15.71 -6.27 9.48
N SER A 171 -15.03 -7.25 10.09
CA SER A 171 -13.59 -7.12 10.42
C SER A 171 -12.67 -7.16 9.19
N GLN A 172 -13.17 -7.64 8.05
CA GLN A 172 -12.38 -7.73 6.81
C GLN A 172 -12.11 -6.34 6.23
N ARG A 173 -10.96 -6.21 5.55
CA ARG A 173 -10.57 -4.98 4.86
C ARG A 173 -10.82 -5.12 3.37
N ILE A 174 -11.63 -4.21 2.84
CA ILE A 174 -11.93 -4.13 1.41
C ILE A 174 -10.99 -3.12 0.79
N SER A 175 -10.13 -3.58 -0.13
CA SER A 175 -9.07 -2.77 -0.73
C SER A 175 -9.60 -1.52 -1.45
N GLU A 176 -10.79 -1.63 -2.02
CA GLU A 176 -11.52 -0.61 -2.74
C GLU A 176 -12.02 0.51 -1.81
N TYR A 177 -12.25 0.19 -0.53
CA TYR A 177 -12.67 1.16 0.49
C TYR A 177 -11.49 1.76 1.24
N GLN A 178 -10.26 1.31 0.97
CA GLN A 178 -9.04 1.88 1.54
C GLN A 178 -8.45 2.97 0.64
N SER A 179 -7.84 3.97 1.26
CA SER A 179 -6.89 4.88 0.62
C SER A 179 -5.47 4.59 1.13
N PRO A 180 -4.48 4.35 0.25
CA PRO A 180 -3.08 4.18 0.66
C PRO A 180 -2.40 5.49 1.13
N LEU A 181 -3.12 6.62 1.10
CA LEU A 181 -2.67 7.89 1.68
C LEU A 181 -2.87 7.94 3.20
N LEU A 182 -3.77 7.10 3.72
CA LEU A 182 -4.05 6.99 5.14
C LEU A 182 -3.43 5.70 5.69
N PRO A 183 -2.90 5.72 6.92
CA PRO A 183 -2.31 4.54 7.53
C PRO A 183 -3.37 3.45 7.71
N GLU A 184 -2.98 2.20 7.50
CA GLU A 184 -3.87 1.06 7.71
C GLU A 184 -4.21 0.84 9.21
N GLN A 185 -3.42 1.37 10.14
CA GLN A 185 -3.57 1.11 11.57
C GLN A 185 -4.75 1.86 12.20
N SER A 186 -5.97 1.48 11.85
CA SER A 186 -7.10 1.65 12.76
C SER A 186 -7.07 0.52 13.79
N THR A 187 -7.12 0.87 15.07
CA THR A 187 -7.30 -0.07 16.19
C THR A 187 -8.74 -0.60 16.27
N ALA A 188 -9.58 -0.27 15.29
CA ALA A 188 -10.96 -0.70 15.23
C ALA A 188 -11.08 -2.20 14.99
N ILE A 189 -12.08 -2.80 15.64
CA ILE A 189 -12.49 -4.20 15.47
C ILE A 189 -12.98 -4.45 14.03
N TYR A 190 -13.52 -3.42 13.39
CA TYR A 190 -14.09 -3.45 12.06
C TYR A 190 -13.16 -2.81 11.02
N GLY A 191 -13.27 -3.25 9.77
CA GLY A 191 -12.52 -2.71 8.65
C GLY A 191 -12.90 -1.25 8.39
N PRO A 192 -11.94 -0.33 8.29
CA PRO A 192 -12.24 1.09 8.08
C PRO A 192 -12.69 1.37 6.64
N ALA A 193 -13.43 2.45 6.43
CA ALA A 193 -13.69 3.06 5.15
C ALA A 193 -13.01 4.44 5.06
N HIS A 194 -12.15 4.63 4.06
CA HIS A 194 -11.43 5.91 3.84
C HIS A 194 -12.16 6.85 2.88
N PHE A 195 -13.38 6.49 2.52
CA PHE A 195 -14.29 7.27 1.71
C PHE A 195 -15.63 7.32 2.44
N ALA A 196 -16.32 8.45 2.31
CA ALA A 196 -17.65 8.63 2.87
C ALA A 196 -18.60 9.13 1.79
N LEU A 197 -19.88 8.90 2.01
CA LEU A 197 -20.91 9.32 1.07
C LEU A 197 -21.33 10.76 1.36
N ASN A 198 -21.79 11.45 0.32
CA ASN A 198 -22.46 12.73 0.49
C ASN A 198 -23.88 12.54 1.04
N VAL A 199 -24.16 13.16 2.19
CA VAL A 199 -25.45 13.06 2.89
C VAL A 199 -26.63 13.53 2.05
N HIS A 200 -26.44 14.52 1.17
CA HIS A 200 -27.54 15.16 0.43
C HIS A 200 -28.04 14.36 -0.78
N LEU A 201 -27.28 13.38 -1.26
CA LEU A 201 -27.77 12.43 -2.27
C LEU A 201 -28.65 11.34 -1.66
N TRP A 202 -28.60 11.17 -0.35
CA TRP A 202 -29.23 10.03 0.33
C TRP A 202 -30.45 10.49 1.13
N ASN A 203 -31.58 10.61 0.44
CA ASN A 203 -32.88 10.77 1.09
C ASN A 203 -33.31 9.42 1.70
N PRO A 204 -33.54 9.33 3.03
CA PRO A 204 -33.97 8.10 3.68
C PRO A 204 -35.35 7.60 3.22
N GLU A 205 -36.19 8.48 2.66
CA GLU A 205 -37.55 8.14 2.23
C GLU A 205 -37.62 7.65 0.77
N LYS A 206 -36.70 8.13 -0.08
CA LYS A 206 -36.72 7.84 -1.53
C LYS A 206 -35.30 7.63 -2.07
N PRO A 207 -34.97 6.43 -2.57
CA PRO A 207 -33.72 6.20 -3.28
C PRO A 207 -33.65 7.10 -4.53
N ILE A 208 -32.50 7.73 -4.77
CA ILE A 208 -32.31 8.62 -5.92
C ILE A 208 -31.80 7.85 -7.14
N GLY A 209 -32.45 8.03 -8.28
CA GLY A 209 -31.97 7.55 -9.58
C GLY A 209 -31.08 8.59 -10.27
N ILE A 210 -30.22 8.13 -11.19
CA ILE A 210 -29.30 9.03 -11.92
C ILE A 210 -30.04 10.14 -12.69
N ARG A 211 -31.27 9.87 -13.14
CA ARG A 211 -32.12 10.83 -13.87
C ARG A 211 -32.66 11.96 -13.01
N GLU A 212 -32.66 11.79 -11.69
CA GLU A 212 -33.13 12.80 -10.75
C GLU A 212 -32.03 13.84 -10.45
N ILE A 213 -30.79 13.58 -10.86
CA ILE A 213 -29.64 14.49 -10.75
C ILE A 213 -29.68 15.47 -11.94
N THR A 214 -30.48 16.52 -11.80
CA THR A 214 -30.81 17.47 -12.89
C THR A 214 -29.82 18.63 -13.04
N ASP A 215 -29.02 18.88 -12.02
CA ASP A 215 -27.87 19.81 -11.95
C ASP A 215 -26.65 19.33 -12.78
N GLY A 216 -26.70 18.07 -13.23
CA GLY A 216 -25.70 17.46 -14.11
C GLY A 216 -24.80 16.49 -13.34
N THR A 217 -24.74 15.24 -13.80
CA THR A 217 -24.04 14.16 -13.08
C THR A 217 -22.54 14.41 -12.86
N SER A 218 -21.89 15.20 -13.73
CA SER A 218 -20.49 15.61 -13.57
C SER A 218 -20.27 16.71 -12.53
N ASN A 219 -21.35 17.36 -12.09
CA ASN A 219 -21.35 18.50 -11.16
C ASN A 219 -21.94 18.14 -9.79
N THR A 220 -22.29 16.87 -9.56
CA THR A 220 -22.88 16.42 -8.29
C THR A 220 -21.95 15.43 -7.61
N ILE A 221 -21.40 15.81 -6.45
CA ILE A 221 -20.52 15.00 -5.62
C ILE A 221 -21.31 13.84 -5.01
N MET A 222 -20.86 12.62 -5.26
CA MET A 222 -21.43 11.39 -4.72
C MET A 222 -20.77 10.93 -3.44
N ALA A 223 -19.43 10.90 -3.44
CA ALA A 223 -18.63 10.47 -2.31
C ALA A 223 -17.31 11.24 -2.28
N GLY A 224 -16.64 11.25 -1.14
CA GLY A 224 -15.39 11.97 -0.96
C GLY A 224 -14.41 11.23 -0.07
N SER A 225 -13.13 11.58 -0.17
CA SER A 225 -12.10 11.10 0.75
C SER A 225 -12.22 11.77 2.13
N ILE A 226 -11.61 11.14 3.13
CA ILE A 226 -11.60 11.62 4.52
C ILE A 226 -10.23 12.17 4.92
N PRO A 227 -10.14 13.08 5.91
CA PRO A 227 -8.88 13.73 6.30
C PRO A 227 -7.93 12.83 7.10
N SER A 228 -8.46 11.94 7.94
CA SER A 228 -7.68 11.09 8.84
C SER A 228 -8.27 9.69 9.01
N ALA A 229 -7.39 8.69 9.20
CA ALA A 229 -7.77 7.32 9.55
C ALA A 229 -8.49 7.23 10.91
N ASP A 230 -8.24 8.18 11.82
CA ASP A 230 -8.89 8.23 13.14
C ASP A 230 -10.40 8.52 13.05
N THR A 231 -10.82 9.09 11.91
CA THR A 231 -12.22 9.45 11.62
C THR A 231 -12.87 8.50 10.63
N ALA A 232 -12.18 7.40 10.30
CA ALA A 232 -12.71 6.37 9.41
C ALA A 232 -13.79 5.57 10.14
N ALA A 233 -15.01 5.61 9.61
CA ALA A 233 -16.07 4.71 10.06
C ALA A 233 -15.77 3.28 9.62
N ALA A 234 -16.42 2.30 10.25
CA ALA A 234 -16.43 0.95 9.71
C ALA A 234 -17.10 0.96 8.33
N TRP A 235 -16.65 0.15 7.37
CA TRP A 235 -17.35 0.09 6.08
C TRP A 235 -18.77 -0.48 6.20
N GLY A 236 -19.09 -1.17 7.31
CA GLY A 236 -20.45 -1.60 7.64
C GLY A 236 -21.33 -0.54 8.27
N ASP A 237 -20.75 0.59 8.70
CA ASP A 237 -21.46 1.65 9.40
C ASP A 237 -22.43 2.40 8.45
N PRO A 238 -23.74 2.40 8.74
CA PRO A 238 -24.74 3.10 7.94
C PRO A 238 -24.59 4.62 7.95
N ASP A 239 -23.96 5.18 8.98
CA ASP A 239 -23.82 6.62 9.16
C ASP A 239 -22.46 7.14 8.66
N ASN A 240 -21.76 6.39 7.80
CA ASN A 240 -20.59 6.86 7.07
C ASN A 240 -20.97 7.85 5.93
N LEU A 241 -21.58 8.96 6.35
CA LEU A 241 -22.08 10.06 5.55
C LEU A 241 -21.41 11.36 6.00
N ARG A 242 -21.18 12.30 5.08
CA ARG A 242 -20.59 13.61 5.36
C ARG A 242 -21.30 14.70 4.57
N ASP A 243 -21.32 15.91 5.11
CA ASP A 243 -21.91 17.08 4.48
C ASP A 243 -20.83 17.91 3.77
N THR A 244 -21.08 18.30 2.52
CA THR A 244 -20.17 19.20 1.80
C THR A 244 -20.17 20.62 2.38
N ALA A 245 -21.22 21.02 3.10
CA ALA A 245 -21.33 22.32 3.76
C ALA A 245 -20.28 22.54 4.87
N ASP A 246 -19.75 21.45 5.44
CA ASP A 246 -18.71 21.52 6.46
C ASP A 246 -17.37 22.04 5.91
N GLY A 247 -17.17 21.92 4.59
CA GLY A 247 -15.93 22.30 3.92
C GLY A 247 -14.90 21.16 3.88
N ILE A 248 -13.80 21.39 3.16
CA ILE A 248 -12.71 20.41 3.00
C ILE A 248 -11.65 20.64 4.07
N ASN A 249 -11.30 19.61 4.84
CA ASN A 249 -10.33 19.67 5.95
C ASN A 249 -10.67 20.72 7.04
N GLN A 250 -11.93 21.12 7.15
CA GLN A 250 -12.41 22.09 8.16
C GLN A 250 -13.05 21.41 9.37
N ASP A 251 -13.64 20.24 9.17
CA ASP A 251 -14.22 19.39 10.21
C ASP A 251 -13.55 18.00 10.18
N PRO A 252 -13.16 17.41 11.33
CA PRO A 252 -12.58 16.06 11.37
C PRO A 252 -13.50 14.98 10.77
N TYR A 253 -14.81 15.11 10.95
CA TYR A 253 -15.82 14.23 10.41
C TYR A 253 -16.35 14.69 9.04
N GLY A 254 -15.89 15.84 8.52
CA GLY A 254 -16.18 16.33 7.18
C GLY A 254 -15.27 15.74 6.09
N PHE A 255 -15.49 16.10 4.82
CA PHE A 255 -14.63 15.62 3.73
C PHE A 255 -13.21 16.19 3.81
N GLY A 256 -12.22 15.46 3.29
CA GLY A 256 -10.83 15.87 3.42
C GLY A 256 -9.80 14.98 2.76
N SER A 257 -8.53 15.31 2.99
CA SER A 257 -7.38 14.50 2.60
C SER A 257 -6.21 14.74 3.54
N PRO A 258 -5.36 13.73 3.80
CA PRO A 258 -4.06 13.95 4.43
C PRO A 258 -3.12 14.79 3.56
N ILE A 259 -3.44 15.01 2.28
CA ILE A 259 -2.71 15.94 1.41
C ILE A 259 -3.25 17.35 1.64
N PRO A 260 -2.37 18.34 1.96
CA PRO A 260 -2.81 19.71 2.17
C PRO A 260 -3.52 20.31 0.96
N ASN A 261 -4.47 21.19 1.23
CA ASN A 261 -5.15 22.05 0.27
C ASN A 261 -6.06 21.39 -0.76
N GLN A 262 -6.42 20.11 -0.58
CA GLN A 262 -7.26 19.38 -1.53
C GLN A 262 -8.01 18.19 -0.89
N ALA A 263 -9.06 17.75 -1.56
CA ALA A 263 -9.67 16.43 -1.36
C ALA A 263 -10.05 15.80 -2.72
N GLN A 264 -10.24 14.48 -2.72
CA GLN A 264 -10.73 13.76 -3.90
C GLN A 264 -12.22 13.47 -3.74
N PHE A 265 -13.00 13.76 -4.79
CA PHE A 265 -14.43 13.56 -4.83
C PHE A 265 -14.83 12.72 -6.03
N LEU A 266 -15.65 11.71 -5.80
CA LEU A 266 -16.34 10.95 -6.83
C LEU A 266 -17.59 11.74 -7.24
N MET A 267 -17.71 12.02 -8.53
CA MET A 267 -18.89 12.65 -9.11
C MET A 267 -19.91 11.59 -9.51
N SER A 268 -21.16 12.01 -9.72
CA SER A 268 -22.28 11.11 -10.03
C SER A 268 -22.24 10.50 -11.43
N ASP A 269 -21.32 10.96 -12.29
CA ASP A 269 -20.99 10.35 -13.59
C ASP A 269 -19.85 9.32 -13.51
N GLY A 270 -19.32 9.07 -12.31
CA GLY A 270 -18.23 8.13 -12.05
C GLY A 270 -16.82 8.70 -12.23
N THR A 271 -16.69 9.98 -12.60
CA THR A 271 -15.40 10.67 -12.64
C THR A 271 -14.93 11.04 -11.24
N VAL A 272 -13.61 11.28 -11.08
CA VAL A 272 -13.04 11.68 -9.79
C VAL A 272 -12.27 12.97 -9.96
N HIS A 273 -12.70 13.99 -9.21
CA HIS A 273 -12.16 15.34 -9.23
C HIS A 273 -11.31 15.57 -7.98
N VAL A 274 -10.27 16.39 -8.14
CA VAL A 274 -9.49 16.91 -7.01
C VAL A 274 -9.94 18.34 -6.80
N ILE A 275 -10.60 18.62 -5.68
CA ILE A 275 -11.16 19.93 -5.36
C ILE A 275 -10.29 20.58 -4.28
N SER A 276 -9.98 21.86 -4.45
CA SER A 276 -9.21 22.62 -3.46
C SER A 276 -10.05 22.96 -2.24
N ASP A 277 -9.44 22.97 -1.05
CA ASP A 277 -10.09 23.44 0.18
C ASP A 277 -10.33 24.96 0.25
N HIS A 278 -9.80 25.71 -0.72
CA HIS A 278 -10.07 27.14 -0.91
C HIS A 278 -11.32 27.40 -1.77
N ILE A 279 -12.02 26.35 -2.22
CA ILE A 279 -13.28 26.49 -2.94
C ILE A 279 -14.27 27.32 -2.12
N ASP A 280 -15.09 28.11 -2.81
CA ASP A 280 -16.18 28.83 -2.17
C ASP A 280 -17.13 27.83 -1.47
N ARG A 281 -17.46 28.10 -0.20
CA ARG A 281 -18.28 27.17 0.61
C ARG A 281 -19.68 26.99 0.04
N THR A 282 -20.25 28.02 -0.58
CA THR A 282 -21.57 27.91 -1.22
C THR A 282 -21.46 27.06 -2.47
N LEU A 283 -20.41 27.24 -3.29
CA LEU A 283 -20.19 26.37 -4.45
C LEU A 283 -20.00 24.91 -4.04
N LEU A 284 -19.19 24.60 -3.02
CA LEU A 284 -19.00 23.24 -2.53
C LEU A 284 -20.29 22.63 -1.98
N LYS A 285 -21.12 23.44 -1.30
CA LYS A 285 -22.44 23.01 -0.85
C LYS A 285 -23.32 22.65 -2.05
N ASN A 286 -23.40 23.51 -3.06
CA ASN A 286 -24.20 23.30 -4.27
C ASN A 286 -23.75 22.06 -5.04
N LEU A 287 -22.42 21.80 -5.11
CA LEU A 287 -21.88 20.56 -5.67
C LEU A 287 -22.36 19.31 -4.91
N GLY A 288 -22.77 19.44 -3.66
CA GLY A 288 -23.30 18.34 -2.86
C GLY A 288 -24.82 18.18 -2.95
N THR A 289 -25.58 19.21 -3.33
CA THR A 289 -27.04 19.18 -3.28
C THR A 289 -27.64 18.89 -4.65
N PRO A 290 -28.08 17.64 -4.94
CA PRO A 290 -28.66 17.31 -6.23
C PRO A 290 -29.96 18.08 -6.49
N ALA A 291 -30.18 18.47 -7.75
CA ALA A 291 -31.43 19.06 -8.23
C ALA A 291 -31.93 20.31 -7.47
N ASP A 292 -31.03 21.08 -6.86
CA ASP A 292 -31.37 22.34 -6.18
C ASP A 292 -31.64 23.51 -7.15
N GLY A 293 -31.26 23.36 -8.42
CA GLY A 293 -31.42 24.37 -9.46
C GLY A 293 -30.38 25.51 -9.39
N GLU A 294 -29.37 25.38 -8.53
CA GLU A 294 -28.31 26.36 -8.39
C GLU A 294 -27.25 26.20 -9.49
N MET A 295 -26.65 27.32 -9.92
CA MET A 295 -25.57 27.26 -10.92
C MET A 295 -24.27 26.77 -10.28
N VAL A 296 -23.74 25.67 -10.80
CA VAL A 296 -22.40 25.19 -10.52
C VAL A 296 -21.42 25.83 -11.53
N GLY A 297 -20.42 26.56 -11.04
CA GLY A 297 -19.35 27.15 -11.86
C GLY A 297 -18.18 26.17 -12.11
N ASP A 298 -17.08 26.65 -12.69
CA ASP A 298 -15.84 25.85 -12.82
C ASP A 298 -15.15 25.68 -11.45
N PHE A 299 -14.67 24.48 -11.13
CA PHE A 299 -14.06 24.11 -9.84
C PHE A 299 -12.83 23.20 -9.95
#